data_AF-K2R1L0-F1
#
_entry.id   AF-K2R1L0-F1
#
_cell.length_a   1.000
_cell.length_b   1.000
_cell.length_c   1.000
_cell.angle_alpha   90.00
_cell.angle_beta   90.00
_cell.angle_gamma   90.00
#
_symmetry.space_group_name_H-M   'P 1'
#
loop_
_entity.id
_entity.type
_entity.pdbx_description
1 polymer ?
#
loop_
_entity_poly.entity_id
_entity_poly.type
_entity_poly.pdbx_seq_one_letter_code
_entity_poly.pdbx_strand_id
1 'polypeptide(L)'
;MIYSVYSINKITDTEEDQLNTPERSDLISGHEKLFKCTTVSAYALAVIIGLLYGWQVLLILLFPLLAGVIYSVKLTPRIPRLKDIFAVKSLVVALSWTVGNTFLPIVGYNINILVMLLIFYLFFIKSFINTVLFDIMDVEGDRETGTRTIPVVVGKLHTIKLLLVLNSTLLILVHISMVYGLFEIVVIIPLIFCIIYGYSYILYFSRNQNRLQMDILVDGEWI
;
A
#
# COMPACT_ATOMS: atom_id res chain seq x y z
N MET A 1 -10.60 2.22 -8.89
CA MET A 1 -9.70 1.09 -8.58
C MET A 1 -9.37 1.03 -7.09
N ILE A 2 -8.67 2.02 -6.51
CA ILE A 2 -8.33 2.05 -5.07
C ILE A 2 -9.54 1.78 -4.17
N TYR A 3 -10.63 2.54 -4.35
CA TYR A 3 -11.87 2.35 -3.61
C TYR A 3 -12.40 0.91 -3.68
N SER A 4 -12.44 0.31 -4.88
CA SER A 4 -12.92 -1.05 -5.06
C SER A 4 -12.01 -2.07 -4.37
N VAL A 5 -10.69 -1.96 -4.49
CA VAL A 5 -9.75 -2.91 -3.86
C VAL A 5 -9.86 -2.86 -2.34
N TYR A 6 -9.89 -1.65 -1.76
CA TYR A 6 -10.10 -1.49 -0.31
C TYR A 6 -11.46 -2.00 0.14
N SER A 7 -12.50 -1.77 -0.65
CA SER A 7 -13.84 -2.23 -0.31
C SER A 7 -14.00 -3.74 -0.44
N ILE A 8 -13.31 -4.39 -1.39
CA ILE A 8 -13.24 -5.85 -1.47
C ILE A 8 -12.60 -6.42 -0.21
N ASN A 9 -11.42 -5.92 0.18
CA ASN A 9 -10.74 -6.40 1.39
C ASN A 9 -11.63 -6.26 2.63
N LYS A 10 -12.31 -5.11 2.78
CA LYS A 10 -13.26 -4.87 3.87
C LYS A 10 -14.46 -5.82 3.89
N ILE A 11 -14.88 -6.31 2.72
CA ILE A 11 -16.01 -7.25 2.61
C ILE A 11 -15.54 -8.68 2.88
N THR A 12 -14.29 -9.02 2.54
CA THR A 12 -13.76 -10.39 2.67
C THR A 12 -13.12 -10.68 4.03
N ASP A 13 -12.55 -9.68 4.68
CA ASP A 13 -11.69 -9.86 5.85
C ASP A 13 -12.45 -9.57 7.16
N THR A 14 -13.73 -9.95 7.23
CA THR A 14 -14.64 -9.60 8.32
C THR A 14 -14.17 -10.13 9.69
N GLU A 15 -13.53 -11.30 9.75
CA GLU A 15 -13.03 -11.88 11.01
C GLU A 15 -11.84 -11.10 11.58
N GLU A 16 -10.86 -10.75 10.73
CA GLU A 16 -9.70 -9.92 11.10
C GLU A 16 -10.16 -8.51 11.50
N ASP A 17 -11.06 -7.92 10.69
CA ASP A 17 -11.61 -6.59 10.96
C ASP A 17 -12.48 -6.57 12.23
N GLN A 18 -13.14 -7.66 12.62
CA GLN A 18 -13.91 -7.71 13.88
C GLN A 18 -13.01 -7.64 15.12
N LEU A 19 -11.84 -8.26 15.06
CA LEU A 19 -10.86 -8.23 16.16
C LEU A 19 -10.15 -6.87 16.23
N ASN A 20 -9.81 -6.31 15.07
CA ASN A 20 -8.97 -5.13 14.98
C ASN A 20 -9.77 -3.80 14.94
N THR A 21 -10.97 -3.80 14.33
CA THR A 21 -11.86 -2.63 14.14
C THR A 21 -13.36 -3.02 14.12
N PRO A 22 -13.95 -3.39 15.26
CA PRO A 22 -15.33 -3.88 15.32
C PRO A 22 -16.35 -2.87 14.79
N GLU A 23 -16.22 -1.58 15.13
CA GLU A 23 -17.14 -0.53 14.69
C GLU A 23 -17.22 -0.44 13.15
N ARG A 24 -16.08 -0.58 12.46
CA ARG A 24 -16.02 -0.53 11.00
C ARG A 24 -16.58 -1.81 10.38
N SER A 25 -16.27 -2.97 10.96
CA SER A 25 -16.81 -4.27 10.52
C SER A 25 -18.34 -4.30 10.61
N ASP A 26 -18.90 -3.80 11.71
CA ASP A 26 -20.35 -3.74 11.94
C ASP A 26 -21.06 -2.81 10.95
N LEU A 27 -20.45 -1.65 10.62
CA LEU A 27 -21.00 -0.73 9.62
C LEU A 27 -21.06 -1.35 8.22
N ILE A 28 -20.02 -2.10 7.85
CA ILE A 28 -19.90 -2.72 6.53
C ILE A 28 -20.83 -3.91 6.39
N SER A 29 -20.90 -4.78 7.42
CA SER A 29 -21.84 -5.89 7.45
C SER A 29 -23.29 -5.41 7.45
N GLY A 30 -23.61 -4.32 8.16
CA GLY A 30 -24.93 -3.69 8.13
C GLY A 30 -25.37 -3.14 6.77
N HIS A 31 -24.42 -2.81 5.88
CA HIS A 31 -24.69 -2.23 4.55
C HIS A 31 -24.03 -3.01 3.41
N GLU A 32 -23.83 -4.32 3.60
CA GLU A 32 -23.00 -5.16 2.72
C GLU A 32 -23.41 -5.06 1.24
N LYS A 33 -24.72 -5.06 0.96
CA LYS A 33 -25.25 -4.96 -0.42
C LYS A 33 -24.87 -3.64 -1.09
N LEU A 34 -24.88 -2.53 -0.35
CA LEU A 34 -24.50 -1.21 -0.86
C LEU A 34 -22.99 -1.18 -1.14
N PHE A 35 -22.17 -1.68 -0.21
CA PHE A 35 -20.72 -1.77 -0.40
C PHE A 35 -20.35 -2.68 -1.57
N LYS A 36 -20.99 -3.85 -1.71
CA LYS A 36 -20.80 -4.72 -2.88
C LYS A 36 -21.17 -4.03 -4.19
N CYS A 37 -22.33 -3.38 -4.26
CA CYS A 37 -22.80 -2.71 -5.46
C CYS A 37 -21.84 -1.58 -5.90
N THR A 38 -21.46 -0.71 -4.97
CA THR A 38 -20.55 0.41 -5.22
C THR A 38 -19.14 -0.08 -5.60
N THR A 39 -18.64 -1.11 -4.93
CA THR A 39 -17.36 -1.77 -5.23
C THR A 39 -17.30 -2.30 -6.65
N VAL A 40 -18.30 -3.10 -7.04
CA VAL A 40 -18.42 -3.70 -8.38
C VAL A 40 -18.57 -2.62 -9.44
N SER A 41 -19.43 -1.61 -9.18
CA SER A 41 -19.65 -0.50 -10.12
C SER A 41 -18.39 0.32 -10.35
N ALA A 42 -17.66 0.67 -9.28
CA ALA A 42 -16.40 1.41 -9.38
C ALA A 42 -15.30 0.60 -10.09
N TYR A 43 -15.31 -0.74 -9.96
CA TYR A 43 -14.36 -1.60 -10.65
C TYR A 43 -14.70 -1.75 -12.13
N ALA A 44 -15.98 -1.98 -12.44
CA ALA A 44 -16.48 -2.01 -13.82
C ALA A 44 -16.16 -0.70 -14.55
N LEU A 45 -16.36 0.45 -13.89
CA LEU A 45 -15.99 1.74 -14.45
C LEU A 45 -14.48 1.86 -14.72
N ALA A 46 -13.64 1.38 -13.79
CA ALA A 46 -12.19 1.36 -14.00
C ALA A 46 -11.80 0.50 -15.21
N VAL A 47 -12.42 -0.67 -15.39
CA VAL A 47 -12.17 -1.54 -16.56
C VAL A 47 -12.63 -0.87 -17.86
N ILE A 48 -13.80 -0.23 -17.87
CA ILE A 48 -14.31 0.52 -19.03
C ILE A 48 -13.33 1.63 -19.40
N ILE A 49 -12.86 2.42 -18.43
CA ILE A 49 -11.83 3.45 -18.65
C ILE A 49 -10.56 2.81 -19.23
N GLY A 50 -10.09 1.70 -18.66
CA GLY A 50 -8.93 0.98 -19.19
C GLY A 50 -9.09 0.56 -20.65
N LEU A 51 -10.26 0.03 -21.02
CA LEU A 51 -10.56 -0.37 -22.40
C LEU A 51 -10.59 0.82 -23.37
N LEU A 52 -11.07 1.98 -22.91
CA LEU A 52 -11.15 3.19 -23.74
C LEU A 52 -9.78 3.83 -23.99
N TYR A 53 -8.87 3.79 -23.01
CA TYR A 53 -7.56 4.44 -23.09
C TYR A 53 -6.43 3.51 -23.55
N GLY A 54 -6.68 2.21 -23.66
CA GLY A 54 -5.77 1.23 -24.27
C GLY A 54 -5.29 0.14 -23.31
N TRP A 55 -4.75 -0.94 -23.89
CA TRP A 55 -4.40 -2.16 -23.16
C TRP A 55 -3.38 -1.94 -22.03
N GLN A 56 -2.44 -0.99 -22.17
CA GLN A 56 -1.49 -0.66 -21.10
C GLN A 56 -2.19 -0.09 -19.87
N VAL A 57 -3.13 0.85 -20.07
CA VAL A 57 -3.94 1.43 -18.99
C VAL A 57 -4.78 0.34 -18.34
N LEU A 58 -5.41 -0.52 -19.14
CA LEU A 58 -6.18 -1.66 -18.64
C LEU A 58 -5.33 -2.58 -17.74
N LEU A 59 -4.11 -2.95 -18.15
CA LEU A 59 -3.23 -3.79 -17.33
C LEU A 59 -2.86 -3.13 -16.00
N ILE A 60 -2.56 -1.83 -16.01
CA ILE A 60 -2.25 -1.08 -14.78
C ILE A 60 -3.47 -1.05 -13.85
N LEU A 61 -4.67 -0.83 -14.39
CA LEU A 61 -5.91 -0.80 -13.60
C LEU A 61 -6.32 -2.18 -13.06
N LEU A 62 -6.00 -3.25 -13.79
CA LEU A 62 -6.24 -4.63 -13.36
C LEU A 62 -5.20 -5.15 -12.37
N PHE A 63 -4.02 -4.52 -12.30
CA PHE A 63 -2.89 -5.05 -11.54
C PHE A 63 -3.23 -5.36 -10.07
N PRO A 64 -3.88 -4.48 -9.28
CA PRO A 64 -4.19 -4.80 -7.89
C PRO A 64 -5.14 -5.98 -7.71
N LEU A 65 -6.11 -6.14 -8.61
CA LEU A 65 -7.01 -7.30 -8.57
C LEU A 65 -6.24 -8.58 -8.90
N LEU A 66 -5.43 -8.55 -9.96
CA LEU A 66 -4.59 -9.69 -10.34
C LEU A 66 -3.64 -10.05 -9.22
N ALA A 67 -3.00 -9.06 -8.60
CA ALA A 67 -2.12 -9.24 -7.45
C ALA A 67 -2.87 -9.85 -6.26
N GLY A 68 -4.08 -9.39 -5.93
CA GLY A 68 -4.93 -9.95 -4.87
C GLY A 68 -5.41 -11.39 -5.15
N VAL A 69 -5.74 -11.70 -6.40
CA VAL A 69 -6.09 -13.07 -6.83
C VAL A 69 -4.88 -13.98 -6.72
N ILE A 70 -3.74 -13.60 -7.30
CA ILE A 70 -2.48 -14.36 -7.23
C ILE A 70 -2.03 -14.55 -5.78
N TYR A 71 -2.25 -13.53 -4.94
CA TYR A 71 -1.98 -13.59 -3.50
C TYR A 71 -2.82 -14.66 -2.78
N SER A 72 -4.07 -14.81 -3.19
CA SER A 72 -5.06 -15.70 -2.54
C SER A 72 -5.05 -17.13 -3.07
N VAL A 73 -4.68 -17.32 -4.34
CA VAL A 73 -4.74 -18.63 -5.01
C VAL A 73 -3.51 -19.48 -4.69
N LYS A 74 -3.75 -20.78 -4.44
CA LYS A 74 -2.67 -21.77 -4.35
C LYS A 74 -2.24 -22.17 -5.77
N LEU A 75 -1.14 -21.60 -6.27
CA LEU A 75 -0.66 -21.86 -7.63
C LEU A 75 -0.20 -23.31 -7.86
N THR A 76 0.30 -23.99 -6.83
CA THR A 76 0.78 -25.38 -6.93
C THR A 76 0.71 -26.07 -5.57
N PRO A 77 0.47 -27.40 -5.46
CA PRO A 77 0.44 -28.10 -4.17
C PRO A 77 1.72 -27.94 -3.35
N ARG A 78 2.87 -27.76 -4.01
CA ARG A 78 4.22 -27.62 -3.44
C ARG A 78 4.59 -26.20 -3.00
N ILE A 79 3.88 -25.19 -3.51
CA ILE A 79 4.16 -23.78 -3.17
C ILE A 79 3.05 -23.34 -2.20
N PRO A 80 3.40 -22.81 -1.01
CA PRO A 80 2.40 -22.24 -0.10
C PRO A 80 1.66 -21.11 -0.81
N ARG A 81 0.43 -20.76 -0.37
CA ARG A 81 -0.23 -19.57 -0.93
C ARG A 81 0.65 -18.37 -0.59
N LEU A 82 0.71 -17.38 -1.48
CA LEU A 82 1.51 -16.18 -1.23
C LEU A 82 1.10 -15.49 0.08
N LYS A 83 -0.20 -15.52 0.44
CA LYS A 83 -0.69 -15.05 1.74
C LYS A 83 -0.14 -15.79 2.96
N ASP A 84 0.32 -17.03 2.80
CA ASP A 84 0.90 -17.82 3.89
C ASP A 84 2.41 -17.51 4.07
N ILE A 85 3.01 -16.66 3.21
CA ILE A 85 4.44 -16.32 3.23
C ILE A 85 4.67 -15.00 4.00
N PHE A 86 5.70 -15.02 4.86
CA PHE A 86 6.16 -13.86 5.61
C PHE A 86 6.37 -12.62 4.72
N ALA A 87 5.89 -11.45 5.18
CA ALA A 87 6.01 -10.14 4.53
C ALA A 87 5.32 -9.97 3.16
N VAL A 88 4.76 -11.02 2.57
CA VAL A 88 4.18 -10.96 1.22
C VAL A 88 2.89 -10.14 1.19
N LYS A 89 2.07 -10.16 2.26
CA LYS A 89 0.90 -9.26 2.41
C LYS A 89 1.31 -7.81 2.17
N SER A 90 2.28 -7.31 2.93
CA SER A 90 2.73 -5.92 2.86
C SER A 90 3.39 -5.59 1.51
N LEU A 91 4.13 -6.53 0.91
CA LEU A 91 4.71 -6.37 -0.43
C LEU A 91 3.65 -6.25 -1.53
N VAL A 92 2.64 -7.12 -1.51
CA VAL A 92 1.56 -7.13 -2.51
C VAL A 92 0.74 -5.85 -2.45
N VAL A 93 0.40 -5.40 -1.24
CA VAL A 93 -0.30 -4.12 -1.05
C VAL A 93 0.56 -2.96 -1.56
N ALA A 94 1.84 -2.90 -1.17
CA ALA A 94 2.75 -1.84 -1.60
C ALA A 94 2.90 -1.78 -3.13
N LEU A 95 3.10 -2.94 -3.78
CA LEU A 95 3.20 -3.03 -5.24
C LEU A 95 1.90 -2.59 -5.93
N SER A 96 0.75 -2.97 -5.38
CA SER A 96 -0.55 -2.63 -5.94
C SER A 96 -0.76 -1.11 -6.04
N TRP A 97 -0.35 -0.38 -5.00
CA TRP A 97 -0.35 1.08 -5.01
C TRP A 97 0.70 1.66 -5.95
N THR A 98 1.91 1.13 -5.92
CA THR A 98 3.06 1.64 -6.67
C THR A 98 2.83 1.60 -8.18
N VAL A 99 2.28 0.49 -8.69
CA VAL A 99 2.06 0.31 -10.12
C VAL A 99 1.08 1.35 -10.66
N GLY A 100 -0.02 1.60 -9.95
CA GLY A 100 -0.99 2.63 -10.32
C GLY A 100 -0.37 4.04 -10.31
N ASN A 101 0.27 4.40 -9.19
CA ASN A 101 0.82 5.75 -9.00
C ASN A 101 1.99 6.08 -9.92
N THR A 102 2.79 5.08 -10.28
CA THR A 102 3.97 5.28 -11.14
C THR A 102 3.60 5.24 -12.61
N PHE A 103 2.90 4.19 -13.04
CA PHE A 103 2.75 3.93 -14.47
C PHE A 103 1.57 4.67 -15.08
N LEU A 104 0.48 4.87 -14.35
CA LEU A 104 -0.73 5.53 -14.90
C LEU A 104 -0.44 6.94 -15.43
N PRO A 105 0.30 7.83 -14.73
CA PRO A 105 0.58 9.19 -15.22
C PRO A 105 1.51 9.23 -16.43
N ILE A 106 2.31 8.18 -16.65
CA ILE A 106 3.34 8.15 -17.71
C ILE A 106 2.96 7.27 -18.90
N VAL A 107 1.80 6.61 -18.88
CA VAL A 107 1.36 5.78 -20.01
C VAL A 107 1.30 6.63 -21.28
N GLY A 108 1.96 6.16 -22.33
CA GLY A 108 2.00 6.86 -23.63
C GLY A 108 3.05 7.97 -23.72
N TYR A 109 3.82 8.22 -22.66
CA TYR A 109 4.94 9.17 -22.67
C TYR A 109 6.28 8.46 -22.66
N ASN A 110 7.27 9.02 -23.35
CA ASN A 110 8.63 8.54 -23.30
C ASN A 110 9.36 9.25 -22.15
N ILE A 111 9.40 8.59 -20.99
CA ILE A 111 10.04 9.10 -19.79
C ILE A 111 11.42 8.46 -19.61
N ASN A 112 12.37 9.23 -19.10
CA ASN A 112 13.68 8.71 -18.72
C ASN A 112 13.51 7.53 -17.74
N ILE A 113 14.13 6.39 -18.06
CA ILE A 113 14.02 5.15 -17.28
C ILE A 113 14.45 5.35 -15.82
N LEU A 114 15.49 6.15 -15.57
CA LEU A 114 15.98 6.44 -14.23
C LEU A 114 14.93 7.22 -13.44
N VAL A 115 14.29 8.23 -14.04
CA VAL A 115 13.21 9.00 -13.41
C VAL A 115 12.05 8.08 -13.03
N MET A 116 11.64 7.20 -13.95
CA MET A 116 10.57 6.22 -13.70
C MET A 116 10.93 5.29 -12.53
N LEU A 117 12.17 4.78 -12.48
CA LEU A 117 12.63 3.91 -11.40
C LEU A 117 12.68 4.62 -10.05
N LEU A 118 13.09 5.89 -10.01
CA LEU A 118 13.10 6.69 -8.78
C LEU A 118 11.67 6.94 -8.26
N ILE A 119 10.74 7.29 -9.14
CA ILE A 119 9.33 7.48 -8.79
C ILE A 119 8.72 6.16 -8.29
N PHE A 120 8.98 5.05 -8.98
CA PHE A 120 8.56 3.72 -8.55
C PHE A 120 9.08 3.41 -7.16
N TYR A 121 10.38 3.64 -6.94
CA TYR A 121 11.02 3.39 -5.66
C TYR A 121 10.40 4.21 -4.52
N LEU A 122 10.14 5.50 -4.77
CA LEU A 122 9.49 6.39 -3.80
C LEU A 122 8.12 5.84 -3.38
N PHE A 123 7.23 5.60 -4.34
CA PHE A 123 5.88 5.10 -4.04
C PHE A 123 5.90 3.72 -3.39
N PHE A 124 6.83 2.85 -3.80
CA PHE A 124 6.98 1.53 -3.20
C PHE A 124 7.39 1.60 -1.73
N ILE A 125 8.46 2.34 -1.42
CA ILE A 125 8.95 2.45 -0.05
C ILE A 125 7.90 3.12 0.84
N LYS A 126 7.26 4.18 0.38
CA LYS A 126 6.21 4.88 1.14
C LYS A 126 4.98 4.00 1.37
N SER A 127 4.49 3.33 0.34
CA SER A 127 3.35 2.42 0.47
C SER A 127 3.67 1.21 1.36
N PHE A 128 4.91 0.69 1.27
CA PHE A 128 5.37 -0.39 2.14
C PHE A 128 5.46 0.04 3.60
N ILE A 129 6.06 1.21 3.88
CA ILE A 129 6.11 1.78 5.23
C ILE A 129 4.71 1.94 5.79
N ASN A 130 3.79 2.54 5.03
CA ASN A 130 2.42 2.76 5.49
C ASN A 130 1.73 1.43 5.81
N THR A 131 1.82 0.45 4.92
CA THR A 131 1.23 -0.88 5.12
C THR A 131 1.78 -1.56 6.39
N VAL A 132 3.09 -1.57 6.56
CA VAL A 132 3.73 -2.23 7.71
C VAL A 132 3.48 -1.48 9.01
N LEU A 133 3.29 -0.16 8.97
CA LEU A 133 2.84 0.56 10.16
C LEU A 133 1.43 0.12 10.57
N PHE A 134 0.49 -0.07 9.63
CA PHE A 134 -0.83 -0.60 9.96
C PHE A 134 -0.73 -2.00 10.57
N ASP A 135 0.14 -2.86 10.03
CA ASP A 135 0.44 -4.17 10.64
C ASP A 135 0.97 -4.05 12.09
N ILE A 136 1.60 -2.93 12.51
CA ILE A 136 2.05 -2.71 13.89
C ILE A 136 0.86 -2.47 14.85
N MET A 137 -0.24 -1.92 14.34
CA MET A 137 -1.46 -1.70 15.12
C MET A 137 -2.23 -3.00 15.32
N ASP A 138 -2.11 -3.90 14.35
CA ASP A 138 -2.91 -5.14 14.27
C ASP A 138 -2.14 -6.37 14.82
N VAL A 139 -1.01 -6.16 15.52
CA VAL A 139 -0.13 -7.25 16.01
C VAL A 139 -0.86 -8.25 16.91
N GLU A 140 -1.68 -7.75 17.84
CA GLU A 140 -2.43 -8.61 18.76
C GLU A 140 -3.46 -9.47 18.00
N GLY A 141 -4.29 -8.88 17.14
CA GLY A 141 -5.29 -9.59 16.35
C GLY A 141 -4.68 -10.52 15.28
N ASP A 142 -3.59 -10.10 14.65
CA ASP A 142 -2.82 -10.95 13.73
C ASP A 142 -2.26 -12.18 14.45
N ARG A 143 -1.80 -12.02 15.69
CA ARG A 143 -1.30 -13.14 16.49
C ARG A 143 -2.40 -14.13 16.84
N GLU A 144 -3.60 -13.64 17.18
CA GLU A 144 -4.76 -14.49 17.50
C GLU A 144 -5.26 -15.27 16.27
N THR A 145 -5.25 -14.65 15.10
CA THR A 145 -5.66 -15.27 13.83
C THR A 145 -4.55 -16.11 13.16
N GLY A 146 -3.33 -16.07 13.69
CA GLY A 146 -2.17 -16.79 13.17
C GLY A 146 -1.53 -16.14 11.94
N THR A 147 -1.87 -14.88 11.63
CA THR A 147 -1.32 -14.10 10.53
C THR A 147 0.12 -13.69 10.83
N ARG A 148 1.05 -14.01 9.90
CA ARG A 148 2.50 -13.81 10.09
C ARG A 148 3.00 -12.51 9.47
N THR A 149 2.54 -11.36 9.97
CA THR A 149 3.03 -10.05 9.54
C THR A 149 4.45 -9.75 10.05
N ILE A 150 5.10 -8.73 9.47
CA ILE A 150 6.46 -8.31 9.86
C ILE A 150 6.57 -8.04 11.36
N PRO A 151 5.71 -7.20 11.98
CA PRO A 151 5.79 -6.94 13.41
C PRO A 151 5.43 -8.14 14.30
N VAL A 152 4.61 -9.08 13.84
CA VAL A 152 4.34 -10.33 14.59
C VAL A 152 5.58 -11.22 14.67
N VAL A 153 6.32 -11.37 13.58
CA VAL A 153 7.47 -12.29 13.50
C VAL A 153 8.77 -11.67 14.03
N VAL A 154 9.05 -10.41 13.67
CA VAL A 154 10.33 -9.74 13.99
C VAL A 154 10.20 -8.88 15.27
N GLY A 155 8.98 -8.58 15.68
CA GLY A 155 8.68 -7.73 16.83
C GLY A 155 8.66 -6.23 16.48
N LYS A 156 7.77 -5.50 17.15
CA LYS A 156 7.52 -4.06 16.93
C LYS A 156 8.79 -3.20 16.87
N LEU A 157 9.74 -3.39 17.80
CA LEU A 157 10.96 -2.59 17.87
C LEU A 157 11.84 -2.74 16.62
N HIS A 158 12.01 -3.97 16.14
CA HIS A 158 12.79 -4.24 14.93
C HIS A 158 12.08 -3.78 13.67
N THR A 159 10.74 -3.89 13.63
CA THR A 159 9.93 -3.33 12.55
C THR A 159 10.11 -1.82 12.46
N ILE A 160 10.02 -1.08 13.57
CA ILE A 160 10.25 0.38 13.56
C ILE A 160 11.65 0.70 13.05
N LYS A 161 12.70 -0.01 13.50
CA LYS A 161 14.06 0.19 12.97
C LYS A 161 14.14 -0.07 11.47
N LEU A 162 13.51 -1.14 10.98
CA LEU A 162 13.43 -1.45 9.55
C LEU A 162 12.77 -0.29 8.78
N LEU A 163 11.65 0.23 9.26
CA LEU A 163 10.95 1.33 8.60
C LEU A 163 11.77 2.62 8.57
N LEU A 164 12.49 2.94 9.64
CA LEU A 164 13.41 4.09 9.68
C LEU A 164 14.55 3.92 8.67
N VAL A 165 15.11 2.72 8.55
CA VAL A 165 16.16 2.42 7.55
C VAL A 165 15.61 2.56 6.13
N LEU A 166 14.42 2.00 5.85
CA LEU A 166 13.77 2.14 4.54
C LEU A 166 13.40 3.59 4.23
N ASN A 167 12.99 4.39 5.21
CA ASN A 167 12.77 5.81 4.99
C ASN A 167 14.10 6.56 4.71
N SER A 168 15.19 6.13 5.34
CA SER A 168 16.53 6.70 5.12
C SER A 168 17.04 6.49 3.71
N THR A 169 16.71 5.36 3.06
CA THR A 169 17.16 5.10 1.68
C THR A 169 16.54 6.05 0.66
N LEU A 170 15.43 6.73 0.98
CA LEU A 170 14.88 7.81 0.14
C LEU A 170 15.81 9.02 0.06
N LEU A 171 16.73 9.22 1.00
CA LEU A 171 17.77 10.25 0.89
C LEU A 171 18.72 9.97 -0.28
N ILE A 172 18.95 8.69 -0.62
CA ILE A 172 19.74 8.28 -1.79
C ILE A 172 19.03 8.71 -3.07
N LEU A 173 17.69 8.56 -3.13
CA LEU A 173 16.88 9.05 -4.24
C LEU A 173 17.06 10.56 -4.40
N VAL A 174 16.90 11.34 -3.33
CA VAL A 174 17.08 12.80 -3.37
C VAL A 174 18.49 13.18 -3.83
N HIS A 175 19.51 12.48 -3.33
CA HIS A 175 20.90 12.70 -3.74
C HIS A 175 21.11 12.43 -5.24
N ILE A 176 20.65 11.29 -5.76
CA ILE A 176 20.73 10.96 -7.19
C ILE A 176 20.00 12.02 -8.01
N SER A 177 18.80 12.43 -7.59
CA SER A 177 18.02 13.46 -8.27
C SER A 177 18.74 14.79 -8.38
N MET A 178 19.45 15.22 -7.32
CA MET A 178 20.23 16.46 -7.33
C MET A 178 21.50 16.36 -8.17
N VAL A 179 22.25 15.26 -8.06
CA VAL A 179 23.51 15.07 -8.80
C VAL A 179 23.30 15.05 -10.31
N TYR A 180 22.24 14.38 -10.76
CA TYR A 180 21.93 14.24 -12.19
C TYR A 180 20.95 15.30 -12.71
N GLY A 181 20.52 16.25 -11.86
CA GLY A 181 19.57 17.30 -12.25
C GLY A 181 18.25 16.75 -12.79
N LEU A 182 17.76 15.63 -12.23
CA LEU A 182 16.59 14.91 -12.76
C LEU A 182 15.26 15.60 -12.42
N PHE A 183 15.24 16.40 -11.37
CA PHE A 183 14.06 17.11 -10.89
C PHE A 183 14.41 18.55 -10.56
N GLU A 184 13.45 19.44 -10.80
CA GLU A 184 13.53 20.84 -10.39
C GLU A 184 13.50 20.98 -8.87
N ILE A 185 14.07 22.07 -8.34
CA ILE A 185 14.11 22.33 -6.90
C ILE A 185 12.72 22.32 -6.25
N VAL A 186 11.70 22.72 -7.01
CA VAL A 186 10.29 22.74 -6.61
C VAL A 186 9.77 21.32 -6.28
N VAL A 187 10.34 20.28 -6.88
CA VAL A 187 10.00 18.87 -6.60
C VAL A 187 10.88 18.30 -5.49
N ILE A 188 12.14 18.73 -5.40
CA ILE A 188 13.07 18.27 -4.35
C ILE A 188 12.60 18.69 -2.95
N ILE A 189 12.05 19.89 -2.79
CA ILE A 189 11.59 20.39 -1.48
C ILE A 189 10.48 19.50 -0.89
N PRO A 190 9.36 19.20 -1.61
CA PRO A 190 8.36 18.25 -1.16
C PRO A 190 8.90 16.85 -0.87
N LEU A 191 9.88 16.36 -1.64
CA LEU A 191 10.50 15.05 -1.39
C LEU A 191 11.22 15.03 -0.04
N ILE A 192 12.00 16.07 0.28
CA ILE A 192 12.66 16.19 1.58
C ILE A 192 11.61 16.27 2.70
N PHE A 193 10.56 17.06 2.50
CA PHE A 193 9.46 17.15 3.47
C PHE A 193 8.79 15.79 3.71
N CYS A 194 8.49 15.03 2.64
CA CYS A 194 7.92 13.68 2.72
C CYS A 194 8.81 12.71 3.52
N ILE A 195 10.13 12.80 3.39
CA ILE A 195 11.07 11.98 4.17
C ILE A 195 11.05 12.38 5.66
N ILE A 196 11.08 13.69 5.96
CA ILE A 196 11.00 14.21 7.33
C ILE A 196 9.67 13.82 7.99
N TYR A 197 8.57 13.95 7.24
CA TYR A 197 7.25 13.53 7.67
C TYR A 197 7.20 12.02 7.92
N GLY A 198 7.82 11.22 7.04
CA GLY A 198 8.11 9.80 7.22
C GLY A 198 8.67 9.44 8.59
N TYR A 199 9.78 10.08 8.97
CA TYR A 199 10.38 9.87 10.28
C TYR A 199 9.43 10.26 11.41
N SER A 200 8.72 11.38 11.24
CA SER A 200 7.82 11.92 12.25
C SER A 200 6.70 10.94 12.58
N TYR A 201 5.97 10.43 11.58
CA TYR A 201 4.88 9.50 11.84
C TYR A 201 5.38 8.11 12.26
N ILE A 202 6.49 7.60 11.72
CA ILE A 202 7.05 6.30 12.17
C ILE A 202 7.39 6.36 13.66
N LEU A 203 8.04 7.44 14.11
CA LEU A 203 8.39 7.62 15.52
C LEU A 203 7.15 7.88 16.38
N TYR A 204 6.18 8.63 15.88
CA TYR A 204 4.93 8.88 16.58
C TYR A 204 4.16 7.58 16.85
N PHE A 205 3.92 6.77 15.80
CA PHE A 205 3.20 5.50 15.92
C PHE A 205 4.01 4.38 16.56
N SER A 206 5.33 4.56 16.73
CA SER A 206 6.12 3.65 17.58
C SER A 206 5.67 3.69 19.04
N ARG A 207 5.13 4.83 19.50
CA ARG A 207 4.72 5.07 20.91
C ARG A 207 3.21 5.17 21.08
N ASN A 208 2.52 5.79 20.13
CA ASN A 208 1.09 6.04 20.20
C ASN A 208 0.35 5.11 19.25
N GLN A 209 -0.59 4.31 19.77
CA GLN A 209 -1.43 3.43 18.97
C GLN A 209 -2.84 4.02 18.89
N ASN A 210 -3.03 4.98 17.98
CA ASN A 210 -4.35 5.55 17.69
C ASN A 210 -4.66 5.38 16.19
N ARG A 211 -5.64 4.54 15.88
CA ARG A 211 -5.97 4.17 14.50
C ARG A 211 -6.58 5.31 13.69
N LEU A 212 -7.43 6.14 14.30
CA LEU A 212 -8.00 7.30 13.62
C LEU A 212 -6.91 8.30 13.20
N GLN A 213 -5.95 8.56 14.09
CA GLN A 213 -4.81 9.41 13.76
C GLN A 213 -3.95 8.79 12.65
N MET A 214 -3.89 7.47 12.57
CA MET A 214 -3.15 6.77 11.53
C MET A 214 -3.81 6.91 10.16
N ASP A 215 -5.12 6.72 10.09
CA ASP A 215 -5.89 6.94 8.87
C ASP A 215 -5.74 8.40 8.37
N ILE A 216 -5.60 9.37 9.29
CA ILE A 216 -5.42 10.78 8.92
C ILE A 216 -3.96 11.09 8.54
N LEU A 217 -3.00 10.71 9.37
CA LEU A 217 -1.60 11.14 9.23
C LEU A 217 -0.82 10.30 8.22
N VAL A 218 -1.15 9.02 8.08
CA VAL A 218 -0.41 8.08 7.21
C VAL A 218 -1.08 7.99 5.84
N ASP A 219 -2.39 7.76 5.78
CA ASP A 219 -3.11 7.69 4.50
C ASP A 219 -3.37 9.09 3.92
N GLY A 220 -3.51 10.12 4.76
CA GLY A 220 -3.66 11.51 4.33
C GLY A 220 -2.38 12.15 3.78
N GLU A 221 -1.22 11.48 3.84
CA GLU A 221 0.02 11.97 3.23
C GLU A 221 -0.12 12.20 1.70
N TRP A 222 -1.06 11.51 1.07
CA TRP A 222 -1.29 11.58 -0.38
C TRP A 222 -2.28 12.67 -0.81
N ILE A 223 -2.85 13.44 0.13
CA ILE A 223 -3.83 14.52 -0.11
C ILE A 223 -3.13 15.87 -0.06
#